data_AF-A0A6L8FK82-F1
#
_entry.id   AF-A0A6L8FK82-F1
#
_cell.length_a   1.000
_cell.length_b   1.000
_cell.length_c   1.000
_cell.angle_alpha   90.00
_cell.angle_beta   90.00
_cell.angle_gamma   90.00
#
_symmetry.space_group_name_H-M   'P 1'
#
loop_
_entity.id
_entity.type
_entity.pdbx_description
1 polymer ?
#
loop_
_entity_poly.entity_id
_entity_poly.type
_entity_poly.pdbx_seq_one_letter_code
_entity_poly.pdbx_strand_id
1 'polypeptide(L)'
;MTDDLQQKADARFEAALAATGARDPRDYYRSRLQELRQSNAEGYADAVAYYQSTLVPSIAEEDADPLEAWQAFGLRIAHFTAPGRPVAVDQAGRSRPFEPPGSAEDMILHLPDARNRRALLVGLPPEPSGAQMATYNWLVQGRRA
;
A
#
# COMPACT_ATOMS: atom_id res chain seq x y z
N MET A 1 12.30 16.23 -18.49
CA MET A 1 11.42 15.10 -18.89
C MET A 1 10.89 14.37 -17.67
N THR A 2 11.74 13.91 -16.74
CA THR A 2 11.30 13.23 -15.51
C THR A 2 10.33 14.08 -14.67
N ASP A 3 10.59 15.39 -14.53
CA ASP A 3 9.70 16.29 -13.77
C ASP A 3 8.30 16.45 -14.39
N ASP A 4 8.18 16.32 -15.72
CA ASP A 4 6.88 16.40 -16.43
C ASP A 4 6.07 15.12 -16.23
N LEU A 5 6.72 13.96 -16.29
CA LEU A 5 6.08 12.67 -15.98
C LEU A 5 5.64 12.60 -14.52
N GLN A 6 6.47 13.09 -13.59
CA GLN A 6 6.12 13.15 -12.16
C GLN A 6 4.86 14.00 -11.93
N GLN A 7 4.81 15.21 -12.49
CA GLN A 7 3.63 16.09 -12.33
C GLN A 7 2.37 15.48 -12.93
N LYS A 8 2.48 14.81 -14.08
CA LYS A 8 1.35 14.09 -14.70
C LYS A 8 0.87 12.92 -13.84
N ALA A 9 1.79 12.10 -13.35
CA ALA A 9 1.47 10.98 -12.47
C ALA A 9 0.77 11.46 -11.19
N ASP A 10 1.30 12.51 -10.56
CA ASP A 10 0.72 13.11 -9.37
C ASP A 10 -0.68 13.66 -9.65
N ALA A 11 -0.86 14.45 -10.71
CA ALA A 11 -2.16 15.01 -11.06
C ALA A 11 -3.24 13.91 -11.30
N ARG A 12 -2.86 12.83 -11.99
CA ARG A 12 -3.77 11.69 -12.23
C ARG A 12 -4.10 10.95 -10.95
N PHE A 13 -3.11 10.76 -10.08
CA PHE A 13 -3.31 10.11 -8.80
C PHE A 13 -4.24 10.92 -7.88
N GLU A 14 -4.04 12.24 -7.78
CA GLU A 14 -4.94 13.13 -7.04
C GLU A 14 -6.36 13.10 -7.61
N ALA A 15 -6.52 13.07 -8.93
CA ALA A 15 -7.82 12.94 -9.57
C ALA A 15 -8.52 11.62 -9.22
N ALA A 16 -7.77 10.50 -9.18
CA ALA A 16 -8.30 9.19 -8.80
C ALA A 16 -8.71 9.15 -7.31
N LEU A 17 -7.92 9.76 -6.42
CA LEU A 17 -8.27 9.90 -5.00
C LEU A 17 -9.57 10.72 -4.84
N ALA A 18 -9.67 11.86 -5.53
CA ALA A 18 -10.85 12.72 -5.47
C ALA A 18 -12.12 12.03 -6.03
N ALA A 19 -11.97 11.24 -7.10
CA ALA A 19 -13.10 10.54 -7.71
C ALA A 19 -13.63 9.38 -6.86
N THR A 20 -12.75 8.70 -6.12
CA THR A 20 -13.09 7.48 -5.36
C THR A 20 -13.32 7.73 -3.87
N GLY A 21 -12.83 8.86 -3.34
CA GLY A 21 -12.75 9.09 -1.89
C GLY A 21 -11.73 8.19 -1.20
N ALA A 22 -10.87 7.50 -1.96
CA ALA A 22 -9.82 6.65 -1.41
C ALA A 22 -8.88 7.43 -0.50
N ARG A 23 -8.40 6.77 0.54
CA ARG A 23 -7.41 7.35 1.44
C ARG A 23 -6.02 7.30 0.81
N ASP A 24 -5.25 8.38 0.93
CA ASP A 24 -3.92 8.47 0.31
C ASP A 24 -2.95 7.39 0.85
N PRO A 25 -2.50 6.44 0.01
CA PRO A 25 -1.54 5.43 0.40
C PRO A 25 -0.16 5.93 0.84
N ARG A 26 0.27 7.09 0.34
CA ARG A 26 1.61 7.62 0.56
C ARG A 26 1.87 7.90 2.05
N ASP A 27 0.81 8.19 2.81
CA ASP A 27 0.89 8.46 4.25
C ASP A 27 1.44 7.28 5.05
N TYR A 28 1.01 6.05 4.73
CA TYR A 28 1.49 4.86 5.41
C TYR A 28 2.75 4.25 4.79
N TYR A 29 3.09 4.58 3.55
CA TYR A 29 4.35 4.14 2.92
C TYR A 29 5.57 4.92 3.41
N ARG A 30 5.42 6.21 3.75
CA ARG A 30 6.54 7.05 4.16
C ARG A 30 7.31 6.49 5.36
N SER A 31 6.60 6.02 6.40
CA SER A 31 7.23 5.42 7.58
C SER A 31 7.96 4.11 7.25
N ARG A 32 7.41 3.30 6.33
CA ARG A 32 8.05 2.05 5.90
C ARG A 32 9.27 2.25 5.03
N LEU A 33 9.23 3.21 4.12
CA LEU A 33 10.41 3.58 3.34
C LEU A 33 11.54 4.07 4.25
N GLN A 34 11.20 4.77 5.34
CA GLN A 34 12.18 5.16 6.36
C GLN A 34 12.76 3.96 7.11
N GLU A 35 11.92 3.00 7.55
CA GLU A 35 12.38 1.74 8.16
C GLU A 35 13.25 0.93 7.21
N LEU A 36 12.82 0.80 5.96
CA LEU A 36 13.50 0.05 4.91
C LEU A 36 14.89 0.65 4.64
N ARG A 37 14.99 1.98 4.55
CA ARG A 37 16.28 2.67 4.40
C ARG A 37 17.28 2.33 5.50
N GLN A 38 16.82 2.07 6.72
CA GLN A 38 17.68 1.76 7.87
C GLN A 38 18.02 0.27 7.99
N SER A 39 17.09 -0.60 7.59
CA SER A 39 17.17 -2.05 7.81
C SER A 39 17.60 -2.85 6.58
N ASN A 40 17.36 -2.33 5.38
CA ASN A 40 17.63 -2.98 4.10
C ASN A 40 17.89 -1.94 2.99
N ALA A 41 19.14 -1.51 2.87
CA ALA A 41 19.55 -0.50 1.89
C ALA A 41 19.32 -0.93 0.43
N GLU A 42 19.48 -2.23 0.13
CA GLU A 42 19.25 -2.79 -1.21
C GLU A 42 17.75 -2.75 -1.55
N GLY A 43 16.88 -3.24 -0.66
CA GLY A 43 15.43 -3.17 -0.86
C GLY A 43 14.92 -1.73 -0.97
N TYR A 44 15.54 -0.77 -0.27
CA TYR A 44 15.25 0.65 -0.44
C TYR A 44 15.65 1.16 -1.82
N ALA A 45 16.86 0.83 -2.29
CA ALA A 45 17.31 1.20 -3.63
C ALA A 45 16.40 0.62 -4.72
N ASP A 46 15.99 -0.64 -4.58
CA ASP A 46 15.05 -1.30 -5.50
C ASP A 46 13.66 -0.64 -5.49
N ALA A 47 13.16 -0.25 -4.32
CA ALA A 47 11.90 0.49 -4.21
C ALA A 47 12.00 1.86 -4.91
N VAL A 48 13.11 2.58 -4.76
CA VAL A 48 13.35 3.85 -5.44
C VAL A 48 13.47 3.66 -6.96
N ALA A 49 14.20 2.63 -7.40
CA ALA A 49 14.32 2.31 -8.82
C ALA A 49 12.94 2.02 -9.43
N TYR A 50 12.14 1.14 -8.81
CA TYR A 50 10.78 0.82 -9.25
C TYR A 50 9.87 2.07 -9.30
N TYR A 51 9.96 2.93 -8.29
CA TYR A 51 9.20 4.18 -8.26
C TYR A 51 9.49 5.03 -9.51
N GLN A 52 10.78 5.21 -9.84
CA GLN A 52 11.21 6.06 -10.94
C GLN A 52 11.02 5.43 -12.32
N SER A 53 11.31 4.14 -12.47
CA SER A 53 11.32 3.46 -13.77
C SER A 53 10.00 2.81 -14.15
N THR A 54 9.10 2.61 -13.19
CA THR A 54 7.88 1.83 -13.43
C THR A 54 6.64 2.56 -12.93
N LEU A 55 6.56 2.89 -11.65
CA LEU A 55 5.34 3.48 -11.07
C LEU A 55 4.98 4.83 -11.69
N VAL A 56 5.92 5.78 -11.70
CA VAL A 56 5.66 7.13 -12.22
C VAL A 56 5.33 7.07 -13.72
N PRO A 57 6.12 6.40 -14.58
CA PRO A 57 5.76 6.25 -15.99
C PRO A 57 4.40 5.60 -16.22
N SER A 58 4.09 4.47 -15.54
CA SER A 58 2.84 3.74 -15.79
C SER A 58 1.59 4.54 -15.45
N ILE A 59 1.66 5.39 -14.41
CA ILE A 59 0.56 6.29 -14.07
C ILE A 59 0.49 7.44 -15.07
N ALA A 60 1.63 8.07 -15.39
CA ALA A 60 1.69 9.24 -16.26
C ALA A 60 1.24 8.95 -17.70
N GLU A 61 1.57 7.76 -18.21
CA GLU A 61 1.31 7.33 -19.59
C GLU A 61 -0.05 6.61 -19.75
N GLU A 62 -0.84 6.52 -18.68
CA GLU A 62 -2.17 5.88 -18.64
C GLU A 62 -2.18 4.35 -18.78
N ASP A 63 -1.02 3.71 -18.63
CA ASP A 63 -0.89 2.25 -18.74
C ASP A 63 -1.46 1.49 -17.52
N ALA A 64 -1.67 2.19 -16.40
CA ALA A 64 -2.20 1.60 -15.17
C ALA A 64 -3.20 2.51 -14.46
N ASP A 65 -4.15 1.90 -13.74
CA ASP A 65 -4.96 2.62 -12.75
C ASP A 65 -4.05 3.18 -11.63
N PRO A 66 -4.16 4.47 -11.28
CA PRO A 66 -3.28 5.07 -10.28
C PRO A 66 -3.35 4.40 -8.90
N LEU A 67 -4.55 4.02 -8.44
CA LEU A 67 -4.73 3.44 -7.11
C LEU A 67 -4.17 2.02 -7.06
N GLU A 68 -4.41 1.23 -8.11
CA GLU A 68 -3.84 -0.12 -8.25
C GLU A 68 -2.31 -0.09 -8.32
N ALA A 69 -1.74 0.83 -9.10
CA ALA A 69 -0.29 0.97 -9.24
C ALA A 69 0.37 1.33 -7.90
N TRP A 70 -0.21 2.25 -7.14
CA TRP A 70 0.26 2.60 -5.80
C TRP A 70 0.06 1.46 -4.79
N GLN A 71 -1.01 0.67 -4.89
CA GLN A 71 -1.23 -0.51 -4.05
C GLN A 71 -0.15 -1.57 -4.32
N ALA A 72 0.16 -1.84 -5.59
CA ALA A 72 1.23 -2.76 -5.98
C ALA A 72 2.60 -2.31 -5.45
N PHE A 73 2.88 -1.00 -5.49
CA PHE A 73 4.10 -0.45 -4.89
C PHE A 73 4.13 -0.65 -3.37
N GLY A 74 3.01 -0.47 -2.68
CA GLY A 74 2.88 -0.74 -1.25
C GLY A 74 3.18 -2.17 -0.86
N LEU A 75 2.67 -3.13 -1.64
CA LEU A 75 2.96 -4.56 -1.47
C LEU A 75 4.46 -4.85 -1.60
N ARG A 76 5.12 -4.24 -2.59
CA ARG A 76 6.56 -4.37 -2.81
C ARG A 76 7.36 -3.83 -1.62
N ILE A 77 7.05 -2.62 -1.15
CA ILE A 77 7.72 -2.04 0.04
C ILE A 77 7.50 -2.94 1.26
N ALA A 78 6.28 -3.44 1.47
CA ALA A 78 5.95 -4.30 2.59
C ALA A 78 6.76 -5.61 2.55
N HIS A 79 6.88 -6.22 1.37
CA HIS A 79 7.68 -7.42 1.16
C HIS A 79 9.17 -7.20 1.46
N PHE A 80 9.75 -6.09 0.99
CA PHE A 80 11.15 -5.75 1.30
C PHE A 80 11.40 -5.43 2.77
N THR A 81 10.37 -4.93 3.47
CA THR A 81 10.42 -4.65 4.91
C THR A 81 10.41 -5.95 5.71
N ALA A 82 9.58 -6.91 5.32
CA ALA A 82 9.56 -8.24 5.89
C ALA A 82 8.90 -9.25 4.93
N PRO A 83 9.52 -10.42 4.68
CA PRO A 83 8.87 -11.51 3.96
C PRO A 83 7.52 -11.88 4.59
N GLY A 84 6.56 -12.21 3.76
CA GLY A 84 5.20 -12.47 4.17
C GLY A 84 4.24 -12.52 3.00
N ARG A 85 2.94 -12.48 3.30
CA ARG A 85 1.87 -12.61 2.32
C ARG A 85 0.84 -11.49 2.44
N PRO A 86 0.29 -11.00 1.33
CA PRO A 86 -0.82 -10.07 1.36
C PRO A 86 -2.15 -10.77 1.58
N VAL A 87 -3.03 -10.10 2.32
CA VAL A 87 -4.42 -10.52 2.58
C VAL A 87 -5.36 -9.35 2.40
N ALA A 88 -6.55 -9.64 1.92
CA ALA A 88 -7.69 -8.71 1.93
C ALA A 88 -8.58 -9.06 3.13
N VAL A 89 -9.05 -8.05 3.85
CA VAL A 89 -9.99 -8.17 4.98
C VAL A 89 -11.28 -7.47 4.62
N ASP A 90 -12.35 -8.23 4.48
CA ASP A 90 -13.68 -7.71 4.12
C ASP A 90 -14.33 -6.92 5.27
N GLN A 91 -15.48 -6.31 4.99
CA GLN A 91 -16.25 -5.54 5.97
C GLN A 91 -16.72 -6.37 7.18
N ALA A 92 -16.78 -7.70 7.07
CA ALA A 92 -17.08 -8.60 8.20
C ALA A 92 -15.83 -8.99 9.00
N GLY A 93 -14.65 -8.50 8.62
CA GLY A 93 -13.37 -8.83 9.27
C GLY A 93 -12.78 -10.17 8.83
N ARG A 94 -13.30 -10.79 7.76
CA ARG A 94 -12.78 -12.07 7.26
C ARG A 94 -11.61 -11.83 6.34
N SER A 95 -10.50 -12.50 6.61
CA SER A 95 -9.32 -12.45 5.77
C SER A 95 -9.38 -13.48 4.64
N ARG A 96 -8.96 -13.09 3.45
CA ARG A 96 -8.66 -13.98 2.32
C ARG A 96 -7.30 -13.64 1.71
N PRO A 97 -6.65 -14.57 1.00
CA PRO A 97 -5.50 -14.23 0.16
C PRO A 97 -5.84 -13.02 -0.71
N PHE A 98 -4.93 -12.07 -0.80
CA PHE A 98 -5.13 -10.91 -1.66
C PHE A 98 -4.90 -11.31 -3.12
N GLU A 99 -5.86 -10.99 -3.98
CA GLU A 99 -5.77 -11.11 -5.43
C GLU A 99 -5.95 -9.71 -6.03
N PRO A 100 -4.97 -9.20 -6.79
CA PRO A 100 -5.10 -7.90 -7.44
C PRO A 100 -6.02 -7.99 -8.69
N PRO A 101 -6.81 -6.94 -8.96
CA PRO A 101 -6.98 -5.75 -8.12
C PRO A 101 -7.89 -6.02 -6.92
N GLY A 102 -7.56 -5.40 -5.77
CA GLY A 102 -8.37 -5.49 -4.56
C GLY A 102 -9.68 -4.71 -4.68
N SER A 103 -10.68 -5.09 -3.88
CA SER A 103 -11.88 -4.26 -3.72
C SER A 103 -11.54 -2.97 -2.96
N ALA A 104 -12.14 -1.85 -3.37
CA ALA A 104 -12.05 -0.57 -2.64
C ALA A 104 -12.62 -0.66 -1.21
N GLU A 105 -13.49 -1.65 -0.96
CA GLU A 105 -14.12 -1.91 0.34
C GLU A 105 -13.26 -2.78 1.27
N ASP A 106 -12.24 -3.44 0.74
CA ASP A 106 -11.38 -4.33 1.54
C ASP A 106 -10.22 -3.55 2.16
N MET A 107 -9.88 -3.89 3.41
CA MET A 107 -8.60 -3.51 3.98
C MET A 107 -7.52 -4.47 3.49
N ILE A 108 -6.46 -3.94 2.90
CA ILE A 108 -5.33 -4.74 2.41
C ILE A 108 -4.21 -4.68 3.43
N LEU A 109 -3.77 -5.85 3.91
CA LEU A 109 -2.68 -6.00 4.85
C LEU A 109 -1.61 -6.91 4.25
N HIS A 110 -0.35 -6.62 4.54
CA HIS A 110 0.73 -7.59 4.41
C HIS A 110 1.02 -8.20 5.77
N LEU A 111 0.93 -9.52 5.86
CA LEU A 111 1.19 -10.30 7.07
C LEU A 111 2.61 -10.88 6.98
N PRO A 112 3.57 -10.38 7.80
CA PRO A 112 4.90 -10.97 7.86
C PRO A 112 4.87 -12.42 8.34
N ASP A 113 5.78 -13.25 7.84
CA ASP A 113 5.91 -14.65 8.29
C ASP A 113 6.40 -14.77 9.74
N ALA A 114 7.19 -13.78 10.18
CA ALA A 114 7.68 -13.68 11.55
C ALA A 114 6.54 -13.34 12.53
N ARG A 115 6.23 -14.28 13.43
CA ARG A 115 5.10 -14.20 14.39
C ARG A 115 5.15 -13.03 15.37
N ASN A 116 6.31 -12.39 15.55
CA ASN A 116 6.52 -11.26 16.45
C ASN A 116 6.46 -9.90 15.74
N ARG A 117 6.17 -9.87 14.43
CA ARG A 117 6.04 -8.62 13.66
C ARG A 117 4.57 -8.25 13.49
N ARG A 118 4.31 -6.94 13.45
CA ARG A 118 2.98 -6.39 13.18
C ARG A 118 2.62 -6.53 11.71
N ALA A 119 1.33 -6.60 11.41
CA ALA A 119 0.85 -6.49 10.04
C ALA A 119 1.16 -5.10 9.49
N LEU A 120 1.43 -5.03 8.19
CA LEU A 120 1.71 -3.79 7.48
C LEU A 120 0.47 -3.41 6.66
N LEU A 121 -0.19 -2.30 7.01
CA LEU A 121 -1.31 -1.74 6.25
C LEU A 121 -0.92 -1.30 4.83
N VAL A 122 -1.45 -1.95 3.79
CA VAL A 122 -1.20 -1.60 2.39
C VAL A 122 -2.37 -0.84 1.76
N GLY A 123 -3.59 -1.04 2.26
CA GLY A 123 -4.77 -0.33 1.78
C GLY A 123 -5.80 -0.24 2.90
N LEU A 124 -6.39 0.94 3.08
CA LEU A 124 -7.48 1.16 4.03
C LEU A 124 -8.68 1.68 3.24
N PRO A 125 -9.86 1.03 3.31
CA PRO A 125 -11.06 1.56 2.67
C PRO A 125 -11.38 2.96 3.22
N PRO A 126 -12.08 3.81 2.44
CA PRO A 126 -12.50 5.15 2.88
C PRO A 126 -13.28 5.10 4.20
N GLU A 127 -14.20 4.14 4.30
CA GLU A 127 -15.09 3.93 5.43
C GLU A 127 -14.89 2.53 6.02
N PRO A 128 -13.82 2.30 6.80
CA PRO A 128 -13.56 0.98 7.36
C PRO A 128 -14.64 0.59 8.36
N SER A 129 -15.15 -0.63 8.22
CA SER A 129 -16.14 -1.19 9.13
C SER A 129 -15.58 -1.33 10.57
N GLY A 130 -16.47 -1.54 11.54
CA GLY A 130 -16.05 -1.84 12.92
C GLY A 130 -15.12 -3.06 13.02
N ALA A 131 -15.39 -4.12 12.23
CA ALA A 131 -14.57 -5.33 12.21
C ALA A 131 -13.19 -5.10 11.57
N GLN A 132 -13.16 -4.30 10.50
CA GLN A 132 -11.93 -3.85 9.86
C GLN A 132 -11.09 -3.00 10.81
N MET A 133 -11.70 -2.02 11.50
CA MET A 133 -11.01 -1.19 12.47
C MET A 133 -10.49 -1.99 13.68
N ALA A 134 -11.25 -2.97 14.17
CA ALA A 134 -10.77 -3.89 15.21
C ALA A 134 -9.52 -4.66 14.74
N THR A 135 -9.53 -5.15 13.50
CA THR A 135 -8.39 -5.83 12.88
C THR A 135 -7.17 -4.91 12.76
N TYR A 136 -7.36 -3.69 12.28
CA TYR A 136 -6.30 -2.68 12.18
C TYR A 136 -5.69 -2.34 13.55
N ASN A 137 -6.55 -2.08 14.55
CA ASN A 137 -6.10 -1.75 15.90
C ASN A 137 -5.26 -2.87 16.50
N TRP A 138 -5.68 -4.12 16.31
CA TRP A 138 -4.98 -5.28 16.86
C TRP A 138 -3.70 -5.65 16.12
N LEU A 139 -3.78 -5.84 14.80
CA LEU A 139 -2.68 -6.39 14.00
C LEU A 139 -1.67 -5.33 13.57
N VAL A 140 -2.10 -4.10 13.32
CA VAL A 140 -1.23 -3.01 12.84
C VAL A 140 -0.78 -2.12 13.99
N GLN A 141 -1.71 -1.63 14.82
CA GLN A 141 -1.40 -0.69 15.91
C GLN A 141 -0.98 -1.41 17.22
N GLY A 142 -1.25 -2.71 17.35
CA GLY A 142 -0.95 -3.46 18.56
C GLY A 142 -1.78 -3.04 19.79
N ARG A 143 -2.88 -2.32 19.57
CA ARG A 143 -3.84 -1.95 20.61
C ARG A 143 -4.83 -3.10 20.79
N ARG A 144 -5.23 -3.38 22.03
CA ARG A 144 -6.36 -4.30 22.26
C ARG A 144 -7.63 -3.65 21.72
N ALA A 145 -8.43 -4.42 21.00
CA ALA A 145 -9.73 -4.00 20.50
C ALA A 145 -10.73 -3.89 21.66
#